data_AF-A0A2G3A4V0-F1
#
_entry.id   AF-A0A2G3A4V0-F1
#
_cell.length_a   1.000
_cell.length_b   1.000
_cell.length_c   1.000
_cell.angle_alpha   90.00
_cell.angle_beta   90.00
_cell.angle_gamma   90.00
#
_symmetry.space_group_name_H-M   'P 1'
#
loop_
_entity.id
_entity.type
_entity.pdbx_description
1 polymer ?
#
loop_
_entity_poly.entity_id
_entity_poly.type
_entity_poly.pdbx_seq_one_letter_code
_entity_poly.pdbx_strand_id
1 'polypeptide(L)'
;MEAPLFHQVASLSWDFSPLGHPENGTYELRIWLNKVTVQTVVWVANRDTPLNDTSGNLVVRDAAEDKPESYLWRSFDDPGDTLLPGMKLGTDLKTGFRCPLWSWKSTNDPSRGRFTWTFDPRGFLQTFTMNGSVELYGTGSSNGRVFPNEPSRDTS
;
A
#
# COMPACT_ATOMS: atom_id res chain seq x y z
N MET A 1 10.14 35.02 -29.49
CA MET A 1 10.34 33.57 -29.35
C MET A 1 9.69 33.20 -28.03
N GLU A 2 8.46 32.70 -28.06
CA GLU A 2 7.70 32.36 -26.86
C GLU A 2 8.16 31.01 -26.29
N ALA A 3 8.32 30.95 -24.96
CA ALA A 3 8.57 29.72 -24.23
C ALA A 3 7.25 28.95 -24.03
N PRO A 4 7.22 27.61 -24.09
CA PRO A 4 5.99 26.87 -23.93
C PRO A 4 5.53 26.93 -22.46
N LEU A 5 4.25 27.27 -22.27
CA LEU A 5 3.52 27.10 -21.01
C LEU A 5 3.47 25.61 -20.66
N PHE A 6 4.26 25.19 -19.68
CA PHE A 6 4.06 23.90 -19.01
C PHE A 6 2.70 23.92 -18.33
N HIS A 7 1.72 23.24 -18.92
CA HIS A 7 0.47 22.91 -18.24
C HIS A 7 0.83 21.96 -17.10
N GLN A 8 0.82 22.48 -15.88
CA GLN A 8 1.02 21.68 -14.70
C GLN A 8 -0.21 20.78 -14.56
N VAL A 9 -0.04 19.48 -14.81
CA VAL A 9 -1.12 18.51 -14.58
C VAL A 9 -1.44 18.57 -13.09
N ALA A 10 -2.68 18.91 -12.75
CA ALA A 10 -3.15 18.81 -11.38
C ALA A 10 -3.08 17.35 -10.95
N SER A 11 -2.36 17.05 -9.87
CA SER A 11 -2.33 15.72 -9.28
C SER A 11 -3.15 15.70 -7.99
N LEU A 12 -3.80 14.58 -7.73
CA LEU A 12 -4.61 14.33 -6.55
C LEU A 12 -3.90 13.28 -5.69
N SER A 13 -3.98 13.44 -4.38
CA SER A 13 -3.53 12.45 -3.40
C SER A 13 -4.69 12.11 -2.47
N TRP A 14 -4.63 10.94 -1.83
CA TRP A 14 -5.67 10.47 -0.93
C TRP A 14 -5.10 9.71 0.26
N ASP A 15 -5.83 9.71 1.38
CA ASP A 15 -5.55 8.92 2.58
C ASP A 15 -6.83 8.51 3.33
N PHE A 16 -6.65 7.63 4.32
CA PHE A 16 -7.65 7.35 5.34
C PHE A 16 -7.34 8.17 6.59
N SER A 17 -8.20 9.14 6.89
CA SER A 17 -8.07 10.02 8.04
C SER A 17 -9.06 9.61 9.15
N PRO A 18 -8.65 9.58 10.43
CA PRO A 18 -9.57 9.27 11.54
C PRO A 18 -10.58 10.40 11.74
N LEU A 19 -11.84 10.04 12.00
CA LEU A 19 -12.90 10.98 12.36
C LEU A 19 -12.90 11.18 13.88
N GLY A 20 -12.25 12.26 14.34
CA GLY A 20 -12.10 12.54 15.77
C GLY A 20 -10.89 11.81 16.38
N HIS A 21 -11.06 11.23 17.58
CA HIS A 21 -9.95 10.53 18.25
C HIS A 21 -9.67 9.17 17.58
N PRO A 22 -8.41 8.80 17.30
CA PRO A 22 -8.06 7.57 16.57
C PRO A 22 -8.62 6.28 17.18
N GLU A 23 -8.82 6.28 18.50
CA GLU A 23 -9.33 5.15 19.29
C GLU A 23 -10.80 4.81 18.99
N ASN A 24 -11.55 5.70 18.35
CA ASN A 24 -12.95 5.46 18.00
C ASN A 24 -13.11 4.56 16.77
N GLY A 25 -12.04 4.29 16.02
CA GLY A 25 -12.05 3.34 14.91
C GLY A 25 -12.86 3.77 13.68
N THR A 26 -13.27 5.04 13.60
CA THR A 26 -14.02 5.57 12.46
C THR A 26 -13.10 6.33 11.52
N TYR A 27 -13.12 6.00 10.23
CA TYR A 27 -12.24 6.58 9.21
C TYR A 27 -13.01 7.15 8.01
N GLU A 28 -12.41 8.15 7.37
CA GLU A 28 -12.90 8.78 6.14
C GLU A 28 -11.84 8.74 5.05
N LEU A 29 -12.27 8.51 3.80
CA LEU A 29 -11.42 8.65 2.62
C LEU A 29 -11.40 10.11 2.17
N ARG A 30 -10.23 10.76 2.25
CA ARG A 30 -10.05 12.15 1.83
C ARG A 30 -9.25 12.23 0.55
N ILE A 31 -9.66 13.12 -0.36
CA ILE A 31 -8.93 13.43 -1.60
C ILE A 31 -8.63 14.92 -1.63
N TRP A 32 -7.39 15.30 -1.93
CA TRP A 32 -6.96 16.70 -2.02
C TRP A 32 -6.06 16.97 -3.24
N LEU A 33 -5.98 18.25 -3.61
CA LEU A 33 -5.11 18.74 -4.68
C LEU A 33 -3.66 18.91 -4.18
N ASN A 34 -2.72 18.41 -4.95
CA ASN A 34 -1.30 18.63 -4.70
C ASN A 34 -0.89 20.05 -5.09
N LYS A 35 0.14 20.57 -4.42
CA LYS A 35 0.73 21.93 -4.64
C LYS A 35 -0.13 23.11 -4.18
N VAL A 36 -1.12 22.86 -3.33
CA VAL A 36 -1.79 23.89 -2.54
C VAL A 36 -1.19 23.88 -1.13
N THR A 37 -0.77 25.04 -0.61
CA THR A 37 -0.12 25.16 0.72
C THR A 37 -1.05 24.82 1.89
N VAL A 38 -2.36 24.78 1.64
CA VAL A 38 -3.39 24.35 2.59
C VAL A 38 -4.03 23.08 2.05
N GLN A 39 -4.01 21.99 2.83
CA GLN A 39 -4.77 20.77 2.51
C GLN A 39 -6.24 21.13 2.35
N THR A 40 -6.70 21.13 1.10
CA THR A 40 -8.07 21.48 0.74
C THR A 40 -8.75 20.19 0.32
N VAL A 41 -9.64 19.68 1.17
CA VAL A 41 -10.46 18.51 0.86
C VAL A 41 -11.48 18.93 -0.19
N VAL A 42 -11.35 18.40 -1.41
CA VAL A 42 -12.24 18.74 -2.53
C VAL A 42 -13.43 17.78 -2.62
N TRP A 43 -13.30 16.58 -2.04
CA TRP A 43 -14.33 15.56 -2.03
C TRP A 43 -14.10 14.53 -0.92
N VAL A 44 -15.19 13.99 -0.36
CA VAL A 44 -15.21 12.93 0.67
C VAL A 44 -16.18 11.85 0.23
N ALA A 45 -15.69 10.61 0.10
CA ALA A 45 -16.45 9.50 -0.46
C ALA A 45 -17.63 9.06 0.42
N ASN A 46 -17.35 8.93 1.71
CA ASN A 46 -18.20 8.28 2.69
C ASN A 46 -18.77 9.29 3.69
N ARG A 47 -19.02 10.53 3.23
CA ARG A 47 -19.45 11.67 4.05
C ARG A 47 -20.69 11.42 4.90
N ASP A 48 -21.63 10.63 4.39
CA ASP A 48 -22.92 10.37 5.05
C ASP A 48 -22.91 9.01 5.77
N THR A 49 -21.91 8.15 5.48
CA THR A 49 -21.78 6.80 6.05
C THR A 49 -20.30 6.50 6.34
N PRO A 50 -19.75 7.00 7.47
CA PRO A 50 -18.36 6.78 7.85
C PRO A 50 -17.97 5.30 7.91
N LEU A 51 -16.71 4.99 7.62
CA LEU A 51 -16.24 3.61 7.63
C LEU A 51 -15.94 3.19 9.08
N ASN A 52 -16.52 2.07 9.50
CA ASN A 52 -16.18 1.36 10.75
C ASN A 52 -15.14 0.25 10.51
N ASP A 53 -14.33 0.41 9.46
CA ASP A 53 -13.25 -0.50 9.12
C ASP A 53 -11.92 0.25 9.23
N THR A 54 -10.96 -0.39 9.90
CA THR A 54 -9.61 0.13 10.13
C THR A 54 -8.57 -0.57 9.24
N SER A 55 -9.01 -1.48 8.35
CA SER A 55 -8.12 -2.23 7.45
C SER A 55 -7.40 -1.32 6.45
N GLY A 56 -8.03 -0.23 6.02
CA GLY A 56 -7.50 0.63 4.95
C GLY A 56 -7.54 -0.01 3.55
N ASN A 57 -8.32 -1.08 3.38
CA ASN A 57 -8.50 -1.69 2.07
C ASN A 57 -9.60 -0.96 1.28
N LEU A 58 -9.21 -0.29 0.19
CA LEU A 58 -10.14 0.34 -0.74
C LEU A 58 -10.55 -0.68 -1.80
N VAL A 59 -11.86 -0.95 -1.92
CA VAL A 59 -12.38 -1.93 -2.87
C VAL A 59 -13.36 -1.28 -3.83
N VAL A 60 -13.27 -1.67 -5.11
CA VAL A 60 -14.24 -1.33 -6.15
C VAL A 60 -14.98 -2.62 -6.49
N ARG A 61 -16.31 -2.56 -6.48
CA ARG A 61 -17.20 -3.68 -6.78
C ARG A 61 -18.31 -3.23 -7.71
N ASP A 62 -18.88 -4.18 -8.44
CA ASP A 62 -20.12 -3.94 -9.16
C ASP A 62 -21.28 -3.89 -8.16
N ALA A 63 -22.10 -2.85 -8.25
CA ALA A 63 -23.28 -2.70 -7.40
C ALA A 63 -24.41 -3.67 -7.78
N ALA A 64 -24.41 -4.18 -9.02
CA ALA A 64 -25.41 -5.12 -9.50
C ALA A 64 -25.12 -6.57 -9.11
N GLU A 65 -23.86 -6.90 -8.79
CA GLU A 65 -23.49 -8.23 -8.29
C GLU A 65 -23.58 -8.30 -6.77
N ASP A 66 -24.59 -9.01 -6.24
CA ASP A 66 -24.73 -9.29 -4.82
C ASP A 66 -23.83 -10.45 -4.35
N LYS A 67 -22.61 -10.52 -4.88
CA LYS A 67 -21.61 -11.51 -4.48
C LYS A 67 -20.54 -10.80 -3.63
N PRO A 68 -20.43 -11.13 -2.33
CA PRO A 68 -19.57 -10.39 -1.41
C PRO A 68 -18.07 -10.45 -1.76
N GLU A 69 -17.64 -11.41 -2.57
CA GLU A 69 -16.24 -11.59 -2.98
C GLU A 69 -15.98 -11.17 -4.45
N SER A 70 -16.95 -10.57 -5.13
CA SER A 70 -16.82 -10.13 -6.53
C SER A 70 -16.25 -8.71 -6.59
N TYR A 71 -14.95 -8.58 -6.34
CA TYR A 71 -14.25 -7.31 -6.43
C TYR A 71 -13.74 -7.09 -7.85
N LEU A 72 -13.98 -5.89 -8.41
CA LEU A 72 -13.37 -5.45 -9.67
C LEU A 72 -11.93 -4.99 -9.44
N TRP A 73 -11.64 -4.40 -8.27
CA TRP A 73 -10.30 -3.96 -7.86
C TRP A 73 -10.21 -3.81 -6.34
N ARG A 74 -9.02 -4.02 -5.78
CA ARG A 74 -8.72 -3.77 -4.36
C ARG A 74 -7.33 -3.15 -4.21
N SER A 75 -7.16 -2.19 -3.30
CA SER A 75 -5.86 -1.59 -3.04
C SER A 75 -4.84 -2.59 -2.50
N PHE A 76 -5.29 -3.58 -1.73
CA PHE A 76 -4.43 -4.61 -1.15
C PHE A 76 -3.79 -5.55 -2.19
N ASP A 77 -4.30 -5.57 -3.43
CA ASP A 77 -3.77 -6.42 -4.49
C ASP A 77 -2.62 -5.74 -5.28
N ASP A 78 -2.41 -4.43 -5.11
CA ASP A 78 -1.29 -3.68 -5.67
C ASP A 78 -0.61 -2.80 -4.61
N PRO A 79 0.18 -3.41 -3.70
CA PRO A 79 0.79 -2.70 -2.59
C PRO A 79 1.87 -1.70 -3.04
N GLY A 80 2.00 -0.61 -2.28
CA GLY A 80 3.12 0.34 -2.36
C GLY A 80 4.33 -0.13 -1.55
N ASP A 81 4.93 0.77 -0.78
CA ASP A 81 6.10 0.52 0.08
C ASP A 81 5.75 0.05 1.50
N THR A 82 4.47 0.05 1.85
CA THR A 82 3.97 -0.21 3.20
C THR A 82 3.08 -1.45 3.24
N LEU A 83 3.31 -2.33 4.22
CA LEU A 83 2.46 -3.48 4.51
C LEU A 83 1.51 -3.16 5.68
N LEU A 84 0.21 -3.18 5.41
CA LEU A 84 -0.85 -3.00 6.41
C LEU A 84 -1.36 -4.36 6.93
N PRO A 85 -1.93 -4.41 8.15
CA PRO A 85 -2.59 -5.61 8.64
C PRO A 85 -3.66 -6.13 7.66
N GLY A 86 -3.63 -7.43 7.36
CA GLY A 86 -4.56 -8.07 6.42
C GLY A 86 -4.10 -8.09 4.96
N MET A 87 -3.04 -7.36 4.60
CA MET A 87 -2.42 -7.47 3.27
C MET A 87 -1.66 -8.80 3.12
N LYS A 88 -1.62 -9.32 1.89
CA LYS A 88 -0.85 -10.51 1.55
C LYS A 88 0.49 -10.10 0.97
N LEU A 89 1.58 -10.64 1.54
CA LEU A 89 2.94 -10.45 1.04
C LEU A 89 3.50 -11.77 0.53
N GLY A 90 4.04 -11.78 -0.68
CA GLY A 90 4.68 -12.97 -1.27
C GLY A 90 4.01 -13.44 -2.55
N THR A 91 4.16 -14.72 -2.86
CA THR A 91 3.60 -15.32 -4.07
C THR A 91 2.36 -16.14 -3.73
N ASP A 92 1.26 -15.91 -4.43
CA ASP A 92 0.10 -16.79 -4.38
C ASP A 92 0.45 -18.13 -5.06
N LEU A 93 0.46 -19.20 -4.28
CA LEU A 93 0.85 -20.53 -4.76
C LEU A 93 -0.18 -21.14 -5.74
N LYS A 94 -1.42 -20.65 -5.75
CA LYS A 94 -2.47 -21.15 -6.66
C LYS A 94 -2.37 -20.49 -8.03
N THR A 95 -2.11 -19.18 -8.06
CA THR A 95 -2.09 -18.38 -9.29
C THR A 95 -0.68 -18.09 -9.82
N GLY A 96 0.34 -18.28 -8.97
CA GLY A 96 1.73 -17.88 -9.25
C GLY A 96 1.96 -16.36 -9.20
N PHE A 97 0.93 -15.57 -8.89
CA PHE A 97 1.01 -14.11 -8.89
C PHE A 97 1.83 -13.62 -7.70
N ARG A 98 2.66 -12.59 -7.92
CA ARG A 98 3.54 -12.01 -6.88
C ARG A 98 2.98 -10.70 -6.37
N CYS A 99 2.85 -10.58 -5.06
CA CYS A 99 2.55 -9.35 -4.33
C CYS A 99 3.75 -8.92 -3.49
N PRO A 100 4.83 -8.35 -4.08
CA PRO A 100 5.93 -7.74 -3.32
C PRO A 100 5.57 -6.31 -2.90
N LEU A 101 6.20 -5.79 -1.85
CA LEU A 101 6.21 -4.33 -1.62
C LEU A 101 7.19 -3.66 -2.59
N TRP A 102 6.84 -2.46 -3.04
CA TRP A 102 7.65 -1.63 -3.92
C TRP A 102 8.14 -0.39 -3.18
N SER A 103 9.45 -0.17 -3.16
CA SER A 103 9.99 1.14 -2.75
C SER A 103 9.44 2.27 -3.62
N TRP A 104 9.43 3.49 -3.10
CA TRP A 104 9.25 4.68 -3.94
C TRP A 104 10.49 4.91 -4.81
N LYS A 105 10.30 5.50 -5.98
CA LYS A 105 11.40 5.84 -6.89
C LYS A 105 12.28 6.95 -6.33
N SER A 106 11.70 7.89 -5.60
CA SER A 106 12.41 8.89 -4.81
C SER A 106 11.52 9.47 -3.72
N THR A 107 12.07 10.29 -2.82
CA THR A 107 11.33 10.99 -1.76
C THR A 107 10.12 11.78 -2.28
N ASN A 108 10.19 12.30 -3.52
CA ASN A 108 9.15 13.13 -4.12
C ASN A 108 8.42 12.43 -5.30
N ASP A 109 8.72 11.15 -5.56
CA ASP A 109 8.13 10.37 -6.65
C ASP A 109 7.68 9.00 -6.12
N PRO A 110 6.38 8.85 -5.78
CA PRO A 110 5.84 7.61 -5.23
C PRO A 110 5.63 6.52 -6.29
N SER A 111 6.01 6.76 -7.54
CA SER A 111 6.02 5.72 -8.57
C SER A 111 6.91 4.55 -8.17
N ARG A 112 6.65 3.36 -8.72
CA ARG A 112 7.42 2.13 -8.41
C ARG A 112 8.92 2.36 -8.55
N GLY A 113 9.61 2.19 -7.43
CA GLY A 113 11.05 2.27 -7.30
C GLY A 113 11.75 0.99 -7.69
N ARG A 114 13.07 0.98 -7.47
CA ARG A 114 13.96 -0.10 -7.94
C ARG A 114 14.03 -1.28 -6.97
N PHE A 115 13.71 -1.05 -5.71
CA PHE A 115 13.80 -2.06 -4.67
C PHE A 115 12.45 -2.67 -4.36
N THR A 116 12.43 -3.98 -4.13
CA THR A 116 11.24 -4.72 -3.70
C THR A 116 11.53 -5.58 -2.48
N TRP A 117 10.49 -5.83 -1.69
CA TRP A 117 10.55 -6.73 -0.55
C TRP A 117 9.50 -7.84 -0.69
N THR A 118 9.91 -9.12 -0.54
CA THR A 118 9.02 -10.27 -0.81
C THR A 118 9.44 -11.54 -0.06
N PHE A 119 8.52 -12.51 0.04
CA PHE A 119 8.75 -13.85 0.62
C PHE A 119 9.12 -14.91 -0.43
N ASP A 120 9.93 -15.92 -0.05
CA ASP A 120 10.19 -17.10 -0.90
C ASP A 120 8.93 -17.98 -1.06
N PRO A 121 8.53 -18.33 -2.29
CA PRO A 121 7.51 -19.35 -2.51
C PRO A 121 7.98 -20.81 -2.33
N ARG A 122 9.29 -21.10 -2.24
CA ARG A 122 9.84 -22.46 -2.47
C ARG A 122 10.06 -23.32 -1.21
N GLY A 123 9.46 -22.96 -0.08
CA GLY A 123 9.25 -23.91 1.02
C GLY A 123 9.71 -23.49 2.41
N PHE A 124 10.51 -22.42 2.55
CA PHE A 124 10.88 -21.86 3.84
C PHE A 124 10.51 -20.38 3.92
N LEU A 125 9.99 -19.95 5.07
CA LEU A 125 9.73 -18.54 5.33
C LEU A 125 11.07 -17.80 5.36
N GLN A 126 11.35 -17.06 4.31
CA GLN A 126 12.47 -16.13 4.19
C GLN A 126 11.99 -14.90 3.43
N THR A 127 12.41 -13.72 3.87
CA THR A 127 12.16 -12.47 3.15
C THR A 127 13.43 -11.99 2.48
N PHE A 128 13.25 -11.31 1.35
CA PHE A 128 14.35 -10.76 0.56
C PHE A 128 14.08 -9.32 0.18
N THR A 129 15.13 -8.51 0.27
CA THR A 129 15.22 -7.23 -0.39
C THR A 129 15.92 -7.41 -1.73
N MET A 130 15.20 -7.13 -2.80
CA MET A 130 15.67 -7.26 -4.18
C MET A 130 15.93 -5.88 -4.77
N ASN A 131 16.93 -5.80 -5.65
CA ASN A 131 17.15 -4.70 -6.57
C ASN A 131 16.89 -5.22 -7.99
N GLY A 132 15.68 -4.98 -8.48
CA GLY A 132 15.19 -5.67 -9.69
C GLY A 132 15.22 -7.19 -9.50
N SER A 133 16.07 -7.88 -10.25
CA SER A 133 16.25 -9.35 -10.18
C SER A 133 17.41 -9.81 -9.30
N VAL A 134 18.15 -8.87 -8.67
CA VAL A 134 19.32 -9.18 -7.84
C VAL A 134 18.93 -9.14 -6.37
N GLU A 135 19.16 -10.22 -5.64
CA GLU A 135 19.01 -10.25 -4.19
C GLU A 135 20.12 -9.42 -3.53
N LEU A 136 19.74 -8.46 -2.68
CA LEU A 136 20.69 -7.67 -1.90
C LEU A 136 20.84 -8.20 -0.48
N TYR A 137 19.73 -8.64 0.11
CA TYR A 137 19.69 -9.05 1.50
C TYR A 137 18.57 -10.06 1.71
N GLY A 138 18.86 -11.11 2.49
CA GLY A 138 17.90 -12.13 2.88
C GLY A 138 17.90 -12.31 4.40
N THR A 139 16.71 -12.44 4.99
CA THR A 139 16.57 -12.59 6.45
C THR A 139 17.01 -13.97 6.97
N GLY A 140 17.31 -14.90 6.06
CA GLY A 140 17.57 -16.31 6.36
C GLY A 140 16.28 -17.09 6.62
N SER A 141 16.37 -18.41 6.62
CA SER A 141 15.19 -19.27 6.89
C SER A 141 14.74 -19.11 8.34
N SER A 142 13.45 -18.83 8.54
CA SER A 142 12.87 -18.72 9.87
C SER A 142 12.79 -20.09 10.55
N ASN A 143 13.00 -20.10 11.86
CA ASN A 143 12.72 -21.24 12.73
C ASN A 143 11.30 -21.20 13.35
N GLY A 144 10.42 -20.33 12.84
CA GLY A 144 9.05 -20.14 13.32
C GLY A 144 8.91 -19.13 14.47
N ARG A 145 10.00 -18.54 14.96
CA ARG A 145 9.95 -17.46 15.98
C ARG A 145 10.72 -16.22 15.56
N VAL A 146 11.86 -16.40 14.89
CA VAL A 146 12.76 -15.30 14.51
C VAL A 146 13.33 -15.59 13.13
N PHE A 147 13.70 -14.55 12.39
CA PHE A 147 14.57 -14.67 11.24
C PHE A 147 16.01 -14.37 11.66
N PRO A 148 16.99 -15.26 11.38
CA PRO A 148 18.32 -15.20 11.99
C PRO A 148 19.12 -13.94 11.65
N ASN A 149 18.86 -13.31 10.50
CA ASN A 149 19.55 -12.09 10.10
C ASN A 149 18.74 -10.81 10.38
N GLU A 150 17.48 -10.92 10.83
CA GLU A 150 16.64 -9.74 11.08
C GLU A 150 17.14 -9.00 12.35
N PRO A 151 17.35 -7.67 12.29
CA PRO A 151 17.74 -6.90 13.46
C PRO A 151 16.74 -7.07 14.61
N SER A 152 17.21 -7.06 15.86
CA SER A 152 16.31 -7.09 17.01
C SER A 152 15.35 -5.90 16.95
N ARG A 153 14.06 -6.17 17.11
CA ARG A 153 13.10 -5.12 17.45
C ARG A 153 13.30 -4.81 18.93
N ASP A 154 14.17 -3.86 19.23
CA ASP A 154 14.29 -3.33 20.57
C ASP A 154 12.98 -2.62 20.91
N THR A 155 12.10 -3.30 21.64
CA THR A 155 10.97 -2.67 22.31
C THR A 155 11.51 -1.97 23.55
N SER A 156 11.79 -0.66 23.43
CA SER A 156 11.96 0.22 24.59
C SER A 156 10.62 0.51 25.27
#